data_AF-A0A540WNX7-F1
#
_entry.id   AF-A0A540WNX7-F1
#
_cell.length_a   1.000
_cell.length_b   1.000
_cell.length_c   1.000
_cell.angle_alpha   90.00
_cell.angle_beta   90.00
_cell.angle_gamma   90.00
#
_symmetry.space_group_name_H-M   'P 1'
#
loop_
_entity.id
_entity.type
_entity.pdbx_description
1 polymer ?
#
loop_
_entity_poly.entity_id
_entity_poly.type
_entity_poly.pdbx_seq_one_letter_code
_entity_poly.pdbx_strand_id
1 'polypeptide(L)'
;MSSRIPPEEMGELFGDDDYREAFGEDMASTLDLDRWSTGLDLDKVMERFRSEIAGALHKEGRLRTLVRNEILPRLSTRSGMLPEAGVYKVTPEELTLIHERLLFQGKVDAVAGSHASHDSLPIGISQIGVGIVGYQGNSGAFSKRLFRKEMAARNANPAQEAMDYINMRQNRFQGHKDTLSRMARRGIRTYAERAALLSKSSAEWRMGIGNPCAHELLSGSGYMTLLERSLSVLQRVIHEHKKFVFVSGSLQDRGFLTMGFALDAGEYALLETLQSDGEHIVRGWEYGGRSKRMAWDFVRDSSSCVVKGLFRISDHSPPRLFYAHREHVHEAAWVAMADSVLRPERGFPLLLDVAEMSCRSAFGDDGFLGLVHDAYAQAGANLQFFSERGMRR
;
A
#
# COMPACT_ATOMS: atom_id res chain seq x y z
N MET A 1 -15.85 -36.05 -19.67
CA MET A 1 -15.64 -34.85 -20.52
C MET A 1 -14.88 -33.85 -19.69
N SER A 2 -13.67 -33.50 -20.16
CA SER A 2 -12.62 -32.81 -19.41
C SER A 2 -13.05 -31.44 -18.89
N SER A 3 -12.76 -31.22 -17.61
CA SER A 3 -12.84 -29.97 -16.88
C SER A 3 -12.05 -28.85 -17.57
N ARG A 4 -12.73 -27.77 -17.97
CA ARG A 4 -12.09 -26.50 -18.27
C ARG A 4 -11.87 -25.74 -16.96
N ILE A 5 -10.71 -26.00 -16.36
CA ILE A 5 -10.07 -25.07 -15.43
C ILE A 5 -9.89 -23.76 -16.22
N PRO A 6 -10.41 -22.60 -15.77
CA PRO A 6 -10.05 -21.34 -16.40
C PRO A 6 -8.55 -21.16 -16.21
N PRO A 7 -7.78 -20.78 -17.24
CA PRO A 7 -6.37 -20.51 -17.03
C PRO A 7 -6.29 -19.39 -15.98
N GLU A 8 -5.61 -19.66 -14.87
CA GLU A 8 -4.85 -18.60 -14.20
C GLU A 8 -4.12 -17.85 -15.32
N GLU A 9 -4.12 -16.52 -15.30
CA GLU A 9 -3.29 -15.75 -16.23
C GLU A 9 -1.88 -16.33 -16.15
N MET A 10 -1.55 -17.23 -17.08
CA MET A 10 -0.21 -17.73 -17.26
C MET A 10 0.52 -16.51 -17.76
N GLY A 11 1.13 -15.76 -16.83
CA GLY A 11 2.24 -14.91 -17.17
C GLY A 11 3.18 -15.71 -18.06
N GLU A 12 3.80 -15.05 -19.03
CA GLU A 12 4.79 -15.69 -19.90
C GLU A 12 5.69 -16.59 -19.04
N LEU A 13 5.72 -17.88 -19.39
CA LEU A 13 6.67 -18.79 -18.78
C LEU A 13 8.05 -18.30 -19.20
N PHE A 14 8.82 -17.80 -18.23
CA PHE A 14 10.21 -17.42 -18.45
C PHE A 14 11.02 -18.63 -18.90
N GLY A 15 11.86 -18.47 -19.92
CA GLY A 15 12.69 -19.52 -20.46
C GLY A 15 13.98 -19.73 -19.66
N ASP A 16 14.66 -20.86 -19.91
CA ASP A 16 15.96 -21.16 -19.31
C ASP A 16 17.04 -20.12 -19.69
N ASP A 17 16.90 -19.48 -20.86
CA ASP A 17 17.75 -18.38 -21.29
C ASP A 17 17.58 -17.13 -20.41
N ASP A 18 16.34 -16.77 -20.06
CA ASP A 18 16.05 -15.65 -19.15
C ASP A 18 16.64 -15.93 -17.76
N TYR A 19 16.55 -17.19 -17.31
CA TYR A 19 17.14 -17.62 -16.03
C TYR A 19 18.67 -17.48 -16.05
N ARG A 20 19.32 -17.97 -17.11
CA ARG A 20 20.77 -17.88 -17.27
C ARG A 20 21.24 -16.44 -17.35
N GLU A 21 20.52 -15.57 -18.04
CA GLU A 21 20.85 -14.14 -18.09
C GLU A 21 20.70 -13.48 -16.72
N ALA A 22 19.64 -13.79 -15.97
CA ALA A 22 19.36 -13.18 -14.68
C ALA A 22 20.27 -13.66 -13.54
N PHE A 23 20.59 -14.96 -13.50
CA PHE A 23 21.29 -15.59 -12.38
C PHE A 23 22.73 -16.00 -12.72
N GLY A 24 23.11 -16.04 -14.00
CA GLY A 24 24.42 -16.49 -14.45
C GLY A 24 24.65 -18.00 -14.32
N GLU A 25 23.59 -18.78 -14.04
CA GLU A 25 23.63 -20.24 -13.86
C GLU A 25 22.56 -20.90 -14.74
N ASP A 26 22.80 -22.14 -15.20
CA ASP A 26 21.81 -22.91 -15.95
C ASP A 26 20.75 -23.51 -15.01
N MET A 27 19.46 -23.41 -15.36
CA MET A 27 18.34 -23.93 -14.56
C MET A 27 18.51 -25.41 -14.17
N ALA A 28 18.94 -26.24 -15.11
CA ALA A 28 19.17 -27.67 -14.86
C ALA A 28 20.28 -27.91 -13.81
N SER A 29 21.30 -27.04 -13.76
CA SER A 29 22.35 -27.10 -12.74
C SER A 29 21.83 -26.64 -11.38
N THR A 30 20.94 -25.65 -11.33
CA THR A 30 20.30 -25.21 -10.10
C THR A 30 19.39 -26.29 -9.51
N LEU A 31 18.69 -27.06 -10.35
CA LEU A 31 17.80 -28.14 -9.88
C LEU A 31 18.53 -29.43 -9.47
N ASP A 32 19.84 -29.51 -9.73
CA ASP A 32 20.70 -30.62 -9.31
C ASP A 32 21.07 -30.49 -7.82
N LEU A 33 20.32 -31.19 -6.96
CA LEU A 33 20.52 -31.15 -5.50
C LEU A 33 21.90 -31.64 -5.06
N ASP A 34 22.59 -32.45 -5.88
CA ASP A 34 23.94 -32.93 -5.55
C ASP A 34 24.97 -31.79 -5.63
N ARG A 35 24.63 -30.67 -6.28
CA ARG A 35 25.46 -29.46 -6.36
C ARG A 35 25.17 -28.47 -5.24
N TRP A 36 24.12 -28.69 -4.47
CA TRP A 36 23.76 -27.77 -3.39
C TRP A 36 24.77 -27.89 -2.26
N SER A 37 25.30 -26.75 -1.83
CA SER A 37 26.22 -26.72 -0.69
C SER A 37 25.46 -27.15 0.58
N THR A 38 26.07 -28.03 1.38
CA THR A 38 25.51 -28.46 2.69
C THR A 38 25.55 -27.36 3.77
N GLY A 39 26.15 -26.20 3.48
CA GLY A 39 26.24 -25.07 4.41
C GLY A 39 27.26 -25.26 5.54
N LEU A 40 28.08 -26.31 5.50
CA LEU A 40 29.06 -26.62 6.56
C LEU A 40 30.32 -25.73 6.53
N ASP A 41 30.60 -25.07 5.40
CA ASP A 41 31.74 -24.15 5.24
C ASP A 41 31.23 -22.70 5.20
N LEU A 42 30.96 -22.16 6.39
CA LEU A 42 30.40 -20.83 6.55
C LEU A 42 31.32 -19.74 5.98
N ASP A 43 32.63 -19.92 6.08
CA ASP A 43 33.60 -18.92 5.61
C ASP A 43 33.53 -18.78 4.09
N LYS A 44 33.53 -19.88 3.34
CA LYS A 44 33.36 -19.81 1.87
C LYS A 44 32.01 -19.23 1.45
N VAL A 45 30.94 -19.58 2.16
CA VAL A 45 29.59 -19.03 1.91
C VAL A 45 29.61 -17.51 2.12
N MET A 46 30.20 -17.04 3.22
CA MET A 46 30.30 -15.62 3.54
C MET A 46 31.21 -14.86 2.58
N GLU A 47 32.30 -15.45 2.11
CA GLU A 47 33.16 -14.86 1.06
C GLU A 47 32.39 -14.67 -0.26
N ARG A 48 31.62 -15.67 -0.70
CA ARG A 48 30.77 -15.54 -1.91
C ARG A 48 29.75 -14.41 -1.73
N PHE A 49 29.04 -14.34 -0.60
CA PHE A 49 28.10 -13.25 -0.32
C PHE A 49 28.78 -11.88 -0.38
N ARG A 50 29.94 -11.71 0.26
CA ARG A 50 30.68 -10.45 0.24
C ARG A 50 31.09 -10.05 -1.17
N SER A 51 31.58 -11.00 -1.97
CA SER A 51 31.99 -10.74 -3.36
C SER A 51 30.81 -10.31 -4.23
N GLU A 52 29.68 -11.04 -4.18
CA GLU A 52 28.48 -10.71 -4.95
C GLU A 52 27.90 -9.35 -4.57
N ILE A 53 27.80 -9.07 -3.26
CA ILE A 53 27.30 -7.78 -2.76
C ILE A 53 28.24 -6.64 -3.16
N ALA A 54 29.56 -6.81 -3.02
CA ALA A 54 30.53 -5.78 -3.41
C ALA A 54 30.47 -5.49 -4.91
N GLY A 55 30.35 -6.53 -5.74
CA GLY A 55 30.18 -6.39 -7.20
C GLY A 55 28.89 -5.64 -7.56
N ALA A 56 27.78 -5.97 -6.91
CA ALA A 56 26.50 -5.30 -7.10
C ALA A 56 26.57 -3.82 -6.68
N LEU A 57 27.15 -3.52 -5.51
CA LEU A 57 27.32 -2.14 -5.03
C LEU A 57 28.19 -1.29 -5.96
N HIS A 58 29.25 -1.87 -6.54
CA HIS A 58 30.07 -1.16 -7.51
C HIS A 58 29.31 -0.84 -8.81
N LYS A 59 28.53 -1.81 -9.33
CA LYS A 59 27.67 -1.59 -10.51
C LYS A 59 26.62 -0.52 -10.22
N GLU A 60 25.98 -0.58 -9.07
CA GLU A 60 24.99 0.40 -8.62
C GLU A 60 25.60 1.80 -8.47
N GLY A 61 26.81 1.93 -7.93
CA GLY A 61 27.51 3.21 -7.83
C GLY A 61 27.79 3.87 -9.19
N ARG A 62 28.14 3.09 -10.21
CA ARG A 62 28.29 3.58 -11.59
C ARG A 62 26.94 4.01 -12.18
N LEU A 63 25.91 3.19 -12.01
CA LEU A 63 24.55 3.51 -12.47
C LEU A 63 24.03 4.78 -11.80
N ARG A 64 24.21 4.92 -10.48
CA ARG A 64 23.87 6.11 -9.72
C ARG A 64 24.49 7.37 -10.32
N THR A 65 25.78 7.31 -10.67
CA THR A 65 26.50 8.44 -11.27
C THR A 65 25.91 8.84 -12.61
N LEU A 66 25.61 7.85 -13.47
CA LEU A 66 24.98 8.08 -14.77
C LEU A 66 23.57 8.66 -14.62
N VAL A 67 22.75 8.09 -13.73
CA VAL A 67 21.39 8.55 -13.49
C VAL A 67 21.41 9.99 -12.97
N ARG A 68 22.29 10.31 -12.03
CA ARG A 68 22.43 11.66 -11.46
C ARG A 68 22.89 12.69 -12.50
N ASN A 69 23.87 12.35 -13.33
CA ASN A 69 24.50 13.32 -14.23
C ASN A 69 23.78 13.44 -15.59
N GLU A 70 23.09 12.38 -16.04
CA GLU A 70 22.49 12.33 -17.38
C GLU A 70 20.97 12.22 -17.38
N ILE A 71 20.37 11.52 -16.42
CA ILE A 71 18.93 11.21 -16.43
C ILE A 71 18.14 12.25 -15.62
N LEU A 72 18.53 12.50 -14.37
CA LEU A 72 17.84 13.47 -13.50
C LEU A 72 17.78 14.89 -14.10
N PRO A 73 18.84 15.43 -14.75
CA PRO A 73 18.78 16.75 -15.37
C PRO A 73 17.80 16.82 -16.55
N ARG A 74 17.48 15.68 -17.17
CA ARG A 74 16.54 15.63 -18.31
C ARG A 74 15.07 15.61 -17.89
N LEU A 75 14.77 15.46 -16.60
CA LEU A 75 13.39 15.46 -16.08
C LEU A 75 12.63 16.74 -16.49
N SER A 76 13.29 17.89 -16.48
CA SER A 76 12.68 19.19 -16.84
C SER A 76 12.51 19.40 -18.36
N THR A 77 13.26 18.65 -19.18
CA THR A 77 13.33 18.85 -20.65
C THR A 77 12.53 17.82 -21.46
N ARG A 78 11.94 16.83 -20.80
CA ARG A 78 11.26 15.72 -21.49
C ARG A 78 9.88 16.18 -21.98
N SER A 79 9.65 16.04 -23.28
CA SER A 79 8.39 16.43 -23.93
C SER A 79 7.18 15.69 -23.31
N GLY A 80 6.10 16.43 -23.04
CA GLY A 80 4.85 15.89 -22.46
C GLY A 80 4.82 15.73 -20.93
N MET A 81 5.83 16.25 -20.21
CA MET A 81 5.92 16.12 -18.76
C MET A 81 5.37 17.33 -17.98
N LEU A 82 5.22 17.11 -16.68
CA LEU A 82 4.94 18.13 -15.67
C LEU A 82 5.96 19.29 -15.78
N PRO A 83 5.53 20.54 -15.99
CA PRO A 83 6.42 21.71 -16.07
C PRO A 83 7.34 21.90 -14.86
N GLU A 84 6.88 21.49 -13.68
CA GLU A 84 7.61 21.53 -12.42
C GLU A 84 8.51 20.30 -12.20
N ALA A 85 8.66 19.40 -13.19
CA ALA A 85 9.53 18.24 -13.07
C ALA A 85 11.01 18.66 -12.95
N GLY A 86 11.72 18.05 -12.00
CA GLY A 86 13.09 18.41 -11.70
C GLY A 86 13.55 17.90 -10.34
N VAL A 87 14.83 18.12 -10.05
CA VAL A 87 15.45 17.82 -8.75
C VAL A 87 15.60 19.11 -7.96
N TYR A 88 15.26 19.01 -6.68
CA TYR A 88 15.25 20.11 -5.73
C TYR A 88 15.94 19.67 -4.46
N LYS A 89 16.45 20.62 -3.70
CA LYS A 89 17.11 20.40 -2.42
C LYS A 89 16.41 21.19 -1.34
N VAL A 90 16.21 20.58 -0.18
CA VAL A 90 15.75 21.26 1.03
C VAL A 90 16.91 21.37 2.02
N THR A 91 17.02 22.52 2.64
CA THR A 91 18.03 22.83 3.66
C THR A 91 17.54 22.42 5.06
N PRO A 92 18.45 22.13 6.00
CA PRO A 92 18.08 21.87 7.39
C PRO A 92 17.28 23.01 8.03
N GLU A 93 17.58 24.26 7.67
CA GLU A 93 16.89 25.46 8.17
C GLU A 93 15.43 25.50 7.69
N GLU A 94 15.19 25.16 6.41
CA GLU A 94 13.83 25.04 5.87
C GLU A 94 13.03 23.92 6.56
N LEU A 95 13.65 22.77 6.83
CA LEU A 95 13.00 21.68 7.57
C LEU A 95 12.66 22.09 9.00
N THR A 96 13.56 22.82 9.67
CA THR A 96 13.32 23.36 11.02
C THR A 96 12.12 24.30 11.02
N LEU A 97 11.97 25.13 10.00
CA LEU A 97 10.81 26.01 9.86
C LEU A 97 9.50 25.24 9.75
N ILE A 98 9.49 24.11 9.04
CA ILE A 98 8.33 23.21 8.94
C ILE A 98 8.02 22.56 10.29
N HIS A 99 9.04 22.14 11.05
CA HIS A 99 8.87 21.65 12.41
C HIS A 99 8.15 22.66 13.30
N GLU A 100 8.66 23.89 13.34
CA GLU A 100 8.18 24.95 14.23
C GLU A 100 6.82 25.53 13.82
N ARG A 101 6.52 25.61 12.53
CA ARG A 101 5.30 26.27 12.02
C ARG A 101 4.14 25.34 11.76
N LEU A 102 4.43 24.09 11.40
CA LEU A 102 3.42 23.11 10.99
C LEU A 102 3.38 21.90 11.91
N LEU A 103 4.47 21.11 11.98
CA LEU A 103 4.44 19.80 12.62
C LEU A 103 4.18 19.93 14.13
N PHE A 104 5.07 20.57 14.89
CA PHE A 104 4.96 20.64 16.36
C PHE A 104 3.83 21.55 16.85
N GLN A 105 3.29 22.41 15.98
CA GLN A 105 2.07 23.19 16.23
C GLN A 105 0.78 22.37 16.05
N GLY A 106 0.88 21.08 15.70
CA GLY A 106 -0.29 20.22 15.50
C GLY A 106 -1.08 20.56 14.24
N LYS A 107 -0.47 21.23 13.25
CA LYS A 107 -1.13 21.57 11.99
C LYS A 107 -1.01 20.47 10.93
N VAL A 108 -0.42 19.34 11.29
CA VAL A 108 -0.31 18.14 10.45
C VAL A 108 -0.92 16.97 11.19
N ASP A 109 -1.92 16.34 10.58
CA ASP A 109 -2.48 15.07 11.04
C ASP A 109 -2.11 13.96 10.04
N ALA A 110 -1.73 12.79 10.55
CA ALA A 110 -1.50 11.59 9.76
C ALA A 110 -2.59 10.54 10.01
N VAL A 111 -2.96 9.80 8.97
CA VAL A 111 -3.95 8.71 9.07
C VAL A 111 -3.31 7.36 8.72
N ALA A 112 -3.72 6.32 9.45
CA ALA A 112 -3.45 4.93 9.09
C ALA A 112 -4.63 4.02 9.46
N GLY A 113 -4.87 3.01 8.63
CA GLY A 113 -5.88 1.98 8.85
C GLY A 113 -5.30 0.63 9.20
N SER A 114 -6.03 -0.13 10.02
CA SER A 114 -5.75 -1.53 10.33
C SER A 114 -6.92 -2.42 9.92
N HIS A 115 -6.65 -3.71 9.75
CA HIS A 115 -7.66 -4.71 9.47
C HIS A 115 -7.34 -5.97 10.25
N ALA A 116 -8.36 -6.54 10.90
CA ALA A 116 -8.31 -7.85 11.55
C ALA A 116 -9.50 -8.68 11.07
N SER A 117 -9.34 -10.00 10.96
CA SER A 117 -10.43 -10.88 10.56
C SER A 117 -10.41 -12.20 11.31
N HIS A 118 -11.59 -12.68 11.67
CA HIS A 118 -11.82 -14.02 12.21
C HIS A 118 -12.78 -14.75 11.31
N ASP A 119 -12.33 -15.85 10.71
CA ASP A 119 -13.17 -16.69 9.86
C ASP A 119 -13.31 -18.07 10.52
N SER A 120 -14.56 -18.49 10.71
CA SER A 120 -14.93 -19.79 11.26
C SER A 120 -16.14 -20.36 10.51
N LEU A 121 -16.45 -21.65 10.72
CA LEU A 121 -17.63 -22.28 10.12
C LEU A 121 -18.96 -21.54 10.42
N PRO A 122 -19.25 -21.08 11.65
CA PRO A 122 -20.52 -20.41 11.93
C PRO A 122 -20.54 -18.92 11.57
N ILE A 123 -19.40 -18.22 11.60
CA ILE A 123 -19.34 -16.77 11.41
C ILE A 123 -18.00 -16.31 10.85
N GLY A 124 -18.07 -15.32 9.95
CA GLY A 124 -16.92 -14.50 9.54
C GLY A 124 -17.07 -13.09 10.10
N ILE A 125 -16.01 -12.57 10.72
CA ILE A 125 -15.97 -11.24 11.31
C ILE A 125 -14.78 -10.50 10.71
N SER A 126 -15.00 -9.31 10.16
CA SER A 126 -13.93 -8.41 9.70
C SER A 126 -14.02 -7.09 10.45
N GLN A 127 -12.91 -6.66 11.05
CA GLN A 127 -12.76 -5.38 11.71
C GLN A 127 -11.86 -4.49 10.85
N ILE A 128 -12.31 -3.26 10.61
CA ILE A 128 -11.51 -2.21 9.99
C ILE A 128 -11.39 -1.07 11.00
N GLY A 129 -10.15 -0.71 11.33
CA GLY A 129 -9.82 0.41 12.20
C GLY A 129 -9.18 1.54 11.39
N VAL A 130 -9.38 2.78 11.81
CA VAL A 130 -8.68 3.97 11.32
C VAL A 130 -8.28 4.83 12.51
N GLY A 131 -7.03 5.29 12.53
CA GLY A 131 -6.49 6.19 13.55
C GLY A 131 -5.92 7.45 12.90
N ILE A 132 -6.11 8.59 13.57
CA ILE A 132 -5.56 9.89 13.19
C ILE A 132 -4.67 10.39 14.32
N VAL A 133 -3.43 10.75 13.99
CA VAL A 133 -2.45 11.23 14.97
C VAL A 133 -1.81 12.52 14.48
N GLY A 134 -1.62 13.47 15.39
CA GLY A 134 -0.78 14.65 15.21
C GLY A 134 0.20 14.81 16.38
N TYR A 135 1.08 15.80 16.31
CA TYR A 135 2.05 16.07 17.39
C TYR A 135 1.42 16.55 18.71
N GLN A 136 0.18 17.04 18.65
CA GLN A 136 -0.60 17.41 19.84
C GLN A 136 -1.33 16.20 20.47
N GLY A 137 -1.12 14.98 19.92
CA GLY A 137 -1.69 13.73 20.42
C GLY A 137 -2.62 13.06 19.42
N ASN A 138 -3.40 12.09 19.92
CA ASN A 138 -4.36 11.35 19.11
C ASN A 138 -5.59 12.22 18.82
N SER A 139 -5.80 12.54 17.54
CA SER A 139 -6.94 13.33 17.05
C SER A 139 -8.21 12.47 16.87
N GLY A 140 -8.09 11.13 16.90
CA GLY A 140 -9.24 10.21 16.95
C GLY A 140 -8.94 8.80 16.45
N ALA A 141 -9.64 7.81 17.01
CA ALA A 141 -9.58 6.40 16.59
C ALA A 141 -10.98 5.83 16.40
N PHE A 142 -11.24 5.18 15.26
CA PHE A 142 -12.57 4.71 14.87
C PHE A 142 -12.49 3.29 14.31
N SER A 143 -13.50 2.46 14.57
CA SER A 143 -13.57 1.13 13.96
C SER A 143 -14.98 0.77 13.50
N LYS A 144 -15.05 -0.11 12.49
CA LYS A 144 -16.28 -0.75 12.02
C LYS A 144 -16.06 -2.25 11.98
N ARG A 145 -16.96 -3.00 12.62
CA ARG A 145 -17.03 -4.46 12.53
C ARG A 145 -18.13 -4.86 11.56
N LEU A 146 -17.79 -5.77 10.67
CA LEU A 146 -18.70 -6.40 9.72
C LEU A 146 -18.87 -7.86 10.13
N PHE A 147 -20.12 -8.24 10.40
CA PHE A 147 -20.49 -9.59 10.76
C PHE A 147 -21.14 -10.25 9.56
N ARG A 148 -20.51 -11.30 9.04
CA ARG A 148 -21.10 -12.13 7.99
C ARG A 148 -21.93 -13.23 8.64
N LYS A 149 -23.26 -13.13 8.48
CA LYS A 149 -24.19 -14.14 8.96
C LYS A 149 -24.24 -15.28 7.93
N GLU A 150 -23.67 -16.43 8.24
CA GLU A 150 -23.68 -17.58 7.31
C GLU A 150 -25.03 -18.30 7.30
N MET A 151 -25.80 -18.23 8.39
CA MET A 151 -27.04 -18.98 8.59
C MET A 151 -28.31 -18.10 8.56
N ALA A 152 -28.44 -17.24 7.54
CA ALA A 152 -29.59 -16.33 7.44
C ALA A 152 -30.82 -16.96 6.75
N ALA A 153 -30.67 -18.11 6.09
CA ALA A 153 -31.76 -18.77 5.37
C ALA A 153 -32.56 -19.65 6.33
N ARG A 154 -33.85 -19.36 6.54
CA ARG A 154 -34.78 -20.25 7.24
C ARG A 154 -35.49 -21.12 6.21
N ASN A 155 -35.01 -22.34 6.00
CA ASN A 155 -35.78 -23.35 5.28
C ASN A 155 -36.67 -24.11 6.28
N ALA A 156 -37.87 -24.53 5.85
CA ALA A 156 -38.78 -25.31 6.71
C ALA A 156 -38.28 -26.75 6.97
N ASN A 157 -37.33 -27.26 6.15
CA ASN A 157 -36.74 -28.60 6.28
C ASN A 157 -35.27 -28.52 6.76
N PRO A 158 -34.96 -28.93 8.01
CA PRO A 158 -33.63 -28.88 8.58
C PRO A 158 -32.55 -29.68 7.82
N ALA A 159 -32.93 -30.82 7.22
CA ALA A 159 -31.97 -31.66 6.49
C ALA A 159 -31.57 -31.02 5.15
N GLN A 160 -32.52 -30.40 4.46
CA GLN A 160 -32.24 -29.64 3.24
C GLN A 160 -31.39 -28.41 3.57
N GLU A 161 -31.71 -27.71 4.66
CA GLU A 161 -30.91 -26.57 5.14
C GLU A 161 -29.45 -26.98 5.41
N ALA A 162 -29.23 -28.13 6.06
CA ALA A 162 -27.88 -28.66 6.30
C ALA A 162 -27.14 -28.98 5.00
N MET A 163 -27.80 -29.62 4.03
CA MET A 163 -27.20 -29.91 2.71
C MET A 163 -26.90 -28.64 1.92
N ASP A 164 -27.77 -27.63 1.99
CA ASP A 164 -27.55 -26.32 1.36
C ASP A 164 -26.31 -25.65 1.96
N TYR A 165 -26.11 -25.69 3.29
CA TYR A 165 -24.90 -25.17 3.92
C TYR A 165 -23.64 -25.96 3.55
N ILE A 166 -23.70 -27.29 3.45
CA ILE A 166 -22.56 -28.13 3.03
C ILE A 166 -22.17 -27.81 1.60
N ASN A 167 -23.13 -27.82 0.67
CA ASN A 167 -22.90 -27.51 -0.74
C ASN A 167 -22.38 -26.09 -0.92
N MET A 168 -22.97 -25.11 -0.22
CA MET A 168 -22.47 -23.74 -0.19
C MET A 168 -21.01 -23.70 0.28
N ARG A 169 -20.64 -24.40 1.36
CA ARG A 169 -19.26 -24.42 1.89
C ARG A 169 -18.27 -25.14 0.97
N GLN A 170 -18.68 -26.24 0.32
CA GLN A 170 -17.84 -26.96 -0.64
C GLN A 170 -17.63 -26.14 -1.93
N ASN A 171 -18.70 -25.55 -2.47
CA ASN A 171 -18.63 -24.68 -3.64
C ASN A 171 -17.81 -23.41 -3.36
N ARG A 172 -17.75 -22.93 -2.11
CA ARG A 172 -16.86 -21.84 -1.68
C ARG A 172 -15.39 -22.22 -1.66
N PHE A 173 -15.04 -23.47 -1.33
CA PHE A 173 -13.64 -23.93 -1.46
C PHE A 173 -13.18 -23.87 -2.93
N GLN A 174 -14.12 -24.02 -3.87
CA GLN A 174 -13.87 -24.01 -5.31
C GLN A 174 -14.14 -22.65 -6.00
N GLY A 175 -14.69 -21.63 -5.32
CA GLY A 175 -15.21 -20.41 -5.97
C GLY A 175 -15.17 -19.11 -5.16
N HIS A 176 -14.74 -18.03 -5.82
CA HIS A 176 -14.42 -16.67 -5.31
C HIS A 176 -15.60 -15.77 -4.88
N LYS A 177 -16.86 -16.24 -4.92
CA LYS A 177 -18.01 -15.33 -5.07
C LYS A 177 -18.61 -14.72 -3.79
N ASP A 178 -18.13 -15.06 -2.60
CA ASP A 178 -18.94 -14.77 -1.40
C ASP A 178 -18.17 -14.30 -0.15
N THR A 179 -16.83 -14.21 -0.20
CA THR A 179 -16.02 -13.53 0.82
C THR A 179 -15.77 -12.08 0.40
N LEU A 180 -15.76 -11.13 1.36
CA LEU A 180 -15.23 -9.79 1.10
C LEU A 180 -13.80 -9.97 0.56
N SER A 181 -13.59 -9.69 -0.72
CA SER A 181 -12.30 -9.98 -1.37
C SER A 181 -11.19 -9.21 -0.65
N ARG A 182 -9.94 -9.71 -0.71
CA ARG A 182 -8.79 -8.97 -0.16
C ARG A 182 -8.74 -7.54 -0.71
N MET A 183 -9.07 -7.38 -2.00
CA MET A 183 -9.19 -6.08 -2.65
C MET A 183 -10.30 -5.22 -2.04
N ALA A 184 -11.50 -5.76 -1.78
CA ALA A 184 -12.60 -5.01 -1.16
C ALA A 184 -12.31 -4.60 0.29
N ARG A 185 -11.67 -5.46 1.09
CA ARG A 185 -11.19 -5.10 2.43
C ARG A 185 -10.21 -3.93 2.38
N ARG A 186 -9.25 -4.01 1.45
CA ARG A 186 -8.30 -2.93 1.19
C ARG A 186 -9.03 -1.66 0.72
N GLY A 187 -9.97 -1.77 -0.22
CA GLY A 187 -10.80 -0.66 -0.73
C GLY A 187 -11.55 0.09 0.36
N ILE A 188 -12.25 -0.63 1.25
CA ILE A 188 -13.00 -0.01 2.35
C ILE A 188 -12.04 0.67 3.34
N ARG A 189 -10.91 0.05 3.67
CA ARG A 189 -9.90 0.65 4.56
C ARG A 189 -9.30 1.91 3.94
N THR A 190 -8.83 1.84 2.70
CA THR A 190 -8.24 2.97 1.97
C THR A 190 -9.26 4.10 1.84
N TYR A 191 -10.54 3.79 1.54
CA TYR A 191 -11.62 4.78 1.54
C TYR A 191 -11.78 5.44 2.91
N ALA A 192 -11.84 4.64 3.98
CA ALA A 192 -12.04 5.12 5.34
C ALA A 192 -10.91 6.04 5.81
N GLU A 193 -9.65 5.74 5.46
CA GLU A 193 -8.50 6.62 5.72
C GLU A 193 -8.69 8.01 5.10
N ARG A 194 -9.02 8.10 3.80
CA ARG A 194 -9.21 9.39 3.12
C ARG A 194 -10.46 10.12 3.62
N ALA A 195 -11.54 9.39 3.89
CA ALA A 195 -12.76 9.96 4.45
C ALA A 195 -12.54 10.51 5.87
N ALA A 196 -11.74 9.83 6.70
CA ALA A 196 -11.40 10.27 8.04
C ALA A 196 -10.55 11.54 8.01
N LEU A 197 -9.55 11.61 7.12
CA LEU A 197 -8.80 12.84 6.86
C LEU A 197 -9.75 14.03 6.55
N LEU A 198 -10.73 13.85 5.67
CA LEU A 198 -11.64 14.94 5.32
C LEU A 198 -12.63 15.33 6.42
N SER A 199 -13.14 14.36 7.18
CA SER A 199 -14.31 14.54 8.05
C SER A 199 -13.98 14.61 9.54
N LYS A 200 -12.78 14.18 9.95
CA LYS A 200 -12.37 14.07 11.36
C LYS A 200 -11.12 14.88 11.68
N SER A 201 -10.26 15.15 10.70
CA SER A 201 -9.10 16.02 10.91
C SER A 201 -9.45 17.48 10.61
N SER A 202 -9.06 18.37 11.52
CA SER A 202 -9.08 19.83 11.33
C SER A 202 -7.70 20.41 11.03
N ALA A 203 -6.68 19.58 10.90
CA ALA A 203 -5.31 20.01 10.62
C ALA A 203 -5.23 20.66 9.22
N GLU A 204 -4.30 21.62 9.11
CA GLU A 204 -4.03 22.32 7.86
C GLU A 204 -3.50 21.37 6.78
N TRP A 205 -2.62 20.47 7.19
CA TRP A 205 -1.99 19.47 6.36
C TRP A 205 -2.43 18.06 6.76
N ARG A 206 -2.70 17.24 5.74
CA ARG A 206 -3.18 15.87 5.93
C ARG A 206 -2.25 14.86 5.28
N MET A 207 -1.72 13.96 6.10
CA MET A 207 -0.76 12.95 5.69
C MET A 207 -1.41 11.56 5.63
N GLY A 208 -1.10 10.78 4.59
CA GLY A 208 -1.60 9.41 4.46
C GLY A 208 -0.59 8.44 3.86
N ILE A 209 -0.94 7.17 3.86
CA ILE A 209 -0.07 6.09 3.34
C ILE A 209 -0.47 5.72 1.91
N GLY A 210 0.54 5.52 1.06
CA GLY A 210 0.40 4.93 -0.28
C GLY A 210 -0.04 5.92 -1.36
N ASN A 211 -0.65 5.42 -2.43
CA ASN A 211 -1.18 6.26 -3.50
C ASN A 211 -2.54 6.87 -3.06
N PRO A 212 -2.78 8.19 -3.18
CA PRO A 212 -4.08 8.79 -2.87
C PRO A 212 -5.20 8.20 -3.73
N CYS A 213 -4.94 7.98 -5.02
CA CYS A 213 -5.85 7.39 -6.01
C CYS A 213 -5.58 5.89 -6.22
N ALA A 214 -5.51 5.13 -5.14
CA ALA A 214 -5.15 3.71 -5.18
C ALA A 214 -6.08 2.86 -6.08
N HIS A 215 -5.54 1.76 -6.64
CA HIS A 215 -6.26 0.85 -7.53
C HIS A 215 -7.61 0.39 -6.95
N GLU A 216 -7.64 0.03 -5.67
CA GLU A 216 -8.86 -0.43 -4.98
C GLU A 216 -9.99 0.63 -4.94
N LEU A 217 -9.64 1.92 -5.01
CA LEU A 217 -10.61 3.03 -5.04
C LEU A 217 -11.11 3.29 -6.45
N LEU A 218 -10.21 3.33 -7.44
CA LEU A 218 -10.56 3.60 -8.85
C LEU A 218 -11.28 2.44 -9.53
N SER A 219 -11.06 1.21 -9.08
CA SER A 219 -11.82 0.03 -9.50
C SER A 219 -13.15 -0.13 -8.74
N GLY A 220 -13.33 0.61 -7.64
CA GLY A 220 -14.40 0.36 -6.66
C GLY A 220 -14.30 -1.01 -5.98
N SER A 221 -13.20 -1.72 -6.17
CA SER A 221 -13.02 -3.11 -5.72
C SER A 221 -14.15 -4.06 -6.14
N GLY A 222 -14.79 -3.80 -7.29
CA GLY A 222 -15.97 -4.54 -7.78
C GLY A 222 -17.32 -4.06 -7.24
N TYR A 223 -17.36 -3.02 -6.40
CA TYR A 223 -18.59 -2.47 -5.82
C TYR A 223 -18.86 -1.05 -6.32
N MET A 224 -20.00 -0.85 -6.99
CA MET A 224 -20.34 0.47 -7.56
C MET A 224 -20.47 1.56 -6.50
N THR A 225 -21.12 1.28 -5.37
CA THR A 225 -21.25 2.27 -4.29
C THR A 225 -19.90 2.65 -3.70
N LEU A 226 -18.94 1.70 -3.61
CA LEU A 226 -17.59 2.01 -3.16
C LEU A 226 -16.89 2.91 -4.18
N LEU A 227 -17.02 2.64 -5.48
CA LEU A 227 -16.49 3.53 -6.53
C LEU A 227 -17.04 4.95 -6.38
N GLU A 228 -18.36 5.12 -6.38
CA GLU A 228 -19.02 6.44 -6.30
C GLU A 228 -18.56 7.23 -5.07
N ARG A 229 -18.56 6.58 -3.90
CA ARG A 229 -18.12 7.21 -2.65
C ARG A 229 -16.62 7.53 -2.67
N SER A 230 -15.80 6.67 -3.25
CA SER A 230 -14.36 6.86 -3.34
C SER A 230 -14.01 8.04 -4.26
N LEU A 231 -14.60 8.09 -5.46
CA LEU A 231 -14.38 9.21 -6.39
C LEU A 231 -14.80 10.54 -5.75
N SER A 232 -15.94 10.57 -5.05
CA SER A 232 -16.39 11.77 -4.34
C SER A 232 -15.40 12.21 -3.24
N VAL A 233 -14.89 11.28 -2.42
CA VAL A 233 -13.88 11.61 -1.40
C VAL A 233 -12.58 12.11 -2.04
N LEU A 234 -12.11 11.45 -3.11
CA LEU A 234 -10.89 11.87 -3.79
C LEU A 234 -11.03 13.24 -4.44
N GLN A 235 -12.16 13.54 -5.07
CA GLN A 235 -12.43 14.88 -5.62
C GLN A 235 -12.33 15.95 -4.55
N ARG A 236 -12.85 15.71 -3.34
CA ARG A 236 -12.77 16.66 -2.23
C ARG A 236 -11.34 16.81 -1.69
N VAL A 237 -10.58 15.72 -1.56
CA VAL A 237 -9.17 15.79 -1.18
C VAL A 237 -8.37 16.61 -2.20
N ILE A 238 -8.59 16.35 -3.49
CA ILE A 238 -7.81 16.93 -4.59
C ILE A 238 -8.22 18.37 -4.88
N HIS A 239 -9.50 18.67 -5.04
CA HIS A 239 -9.96 19.98 -5.52
C HIS A 239 -10.34 20.96 -4.41
N GLU A 240 -10.82 20.46 -3.26
CA GLU A 240 -11.23 21.33 -2.15
C GLU A 240 -10.10 21.54 -1.14
N HIS A 241 -9.47 20.46 -0.67
CA HIS A 241 -8.50 20.55 0.42
C HIS A 241 -7.07 20.89 -0.04
N LYS A 242 -6.56 20.20 -1.07
CA LYS A 242 -5.25 20.40 -1.74
C LYS A 242 -3.98 20.23 -0.87
N LYS A 243 -3.99 20.59 0.41
CA LYS A 243 -2.86 20.49 1.35
C LYS A 243 -2.73 19.07 1.93
N PHE A 244 -2.33 18.14 1.09
CA PHE A 244 -2.09 16.76 1.50
C PHE A 244 -0.74 16.25 0.99
N VAL A 245 -0.21 15.26 1.70
CA VAL A 245 0.90 14.45 1.23
C VAL A 245 0.67 12.98 1.56
N PHE A 246 0.72 12.11 0.57
CA PHE A 246 0.72 10.66 0.80
C PHE A 246 2.10 10.09 0.54
N VAL A 247 2.59 9.23 1.43
CA VAL A 247 3.94 8.63 1.33
C VAL A 247 3.82 7.12 1.26
N SER A 248 4.58 6.50 0.36
CA SER A 248 4.57 5.04 0.24
C SER A 248 5.32 4.38 1.42
N GLY A 249 4.68 3.39 2.06
CA GLY A 249 5.32 2.61 3.14
C GLY A 249 6.51 1.77 2.64
N SER A 250 6.54 1.44 1.34
CA SER A 250 7.68 0.87 0.64
C SER A 250 7.69 1.34 -0.81
N LEU A 251 8.87 1.34 -1.44
CA LEU A 251 9.02 1.59 -2.87
C LEU A 251 9.47 0.29 -3.53
N GLN A 252 8.60 -0.30 -4.34
CA GLN A 252 8.86 -1.59 -5.01
C GLN A 252 9.20 -1.45 -6.48
N ASP A 253 8.81 -0.34 -7.10
CA ASP A 253 9.16 -0.04 -8.48
C ASP A 253 10.67 0.17 -8.59
N ARG A 254 11.33 -0.75 -9.29
CA ARG A 254 12.79 -0.78 -9.41
C ARG A 254 13.32 0.44 -10.17
N GLY A 255 12.57 0.96 -11.14
CA GLY A 255 12.96 2.17 -11.88
C GLY A 255 12.95 3.40 -10.98
N PHE A 256 11.88 3.57 -10.19
CA PHE A 256 11.82 4.64 -9.20
C PHE A 256 12.84 4.46 -8.06
N LEU A 257 13.16 3.22 -7.65
CA LEU A 257 14.24 2.96 -6.68
C LEU A 257 15.58 3.46 -7.21
N THR A 258 15.95 3.09 -8.44
CA THR A 258 17.20 3.52 -9.07
C THR A 258 17.30 5.05 -9.16
N MET A 259 16.22 5.73 -9.56
CA MET A 259 16.20 7.20 -9.57
C MET A 259 16.29 7.79 -8.17
N GLY A 260 15.60 7.21 -7.19
CA GLY A 260 15.62 7.68 -5.81
C GLY A 260 17.00 7.51 -5.13
N PHE A 261 17.72 6.42 -5.40
CA PHE A 261 19.08 6.23 -4.88
C PHE A 261 20.13 7.15 -5.55
N ALA A 262 19.80 7.74 -6.71
CA ALA A 262 20.61 8.77 -7.35
C ALA A 262 20.45 10.17 -6.73
N LEU A 263 19.44 10.38 -5.89
CA LEU A 263 19.30 11.58 -5.07
C LEU A 263 20.36 11.59 -3.96
N ASP A 264 20.85 12.78 -3.62
CA ASP A 264 21.62 13.04 -2.42
C ASP A 264 20.68 13.21 -1.21
N ALA A 265 21.21 13.06 0.01
CA ALA A 265 20.46 13.36 1.22
C ALA A 265 19.94 14.80 1.21
N GLY A 266 18.65 14.96 1.53
CA GLY A 266 17.96 16.26 1.49
C GLY A 266 17.47 16.66 0.11
N GLU A 267 17.57 15.80 -0.90
CA GLU A 267 16.99 16.06 -2.22
C GLU A 267 15.63 15.38 -2.41
N TYR A 268 14.82 15.99 -3.27
CA TYR A 268 13.59 15.42 -3.79
C TYR A 268 13.46 15.71 -5.28
N ALA A 269 12.79 14.80 -6.00
CA ALA A 269 12.52 14.93 -7.42
C ALA A 269 11.02 14.90 -7.68
N LEU A 270 10.57 15.80 -8.55
CA LEU A 270 9.22 15.78 -9.11
C LEU A 270 9.28 15.09 -10.47
N LEU A 271 8.44 14.06 -10.66
CA LEU A 271 8.54 13.15 -11.81
C LEU A 271 7.44 13.41 -12.83
N GLU A 272 6.21 13.07 -12.46
CA GLU A 272 5.04 13.08 -13.33
C GLU A 272 3.76 13.21 -12.51
N THR A 273 2.60 13.26 -13.17
CA THR A 273 1.30 13.23 -12.49
C THR A 273 0.76 11.81 -12.42
N LEU A 274 -0.29 11.60 -11.63
CA LEU A 274 -1.00 10.31 -11.56
C LEU A 274 -1.87 10.01 -12.79
N GLN A 275 -1.84 10.85 -13.82
CA GLN A 275 -2.66 10.70 -15.03
C GLN A 275 -2.47 9.31 -15.63
N SER A 276 -1.24 8.97 -16.05
CA SER A 276 -0.93 7.70 -16.71
C SER A 276 -1.28 6.48 -15.85
N ASP A 277 -1.02 6.52 -14.54
CA ASP A 277 -1.36 5.43 -13.62
C ASP A 277 -2.88 5.23 -13.56
N GLY A 278 -3.64 6.32 -13.44
CA GLY A 278 -5.10 6.28 -13.41
C GLY A 278 -5.67 5.72 -14.71
N GLU A 279 -5.14 6.13 -15.86
CA GLU A 279 -5.58 5.62 -17.16
C GLU A 279 -5.30 4.13 -17.29
N HIS A 280 -4.13 3.67 -16.83
CA HIS A 280 -3.77 2.26 -16.86
C HIS A 280 -4.73 1.41 -16.02
N ILE A 281 -5.06 1.87 -14.80
CA ILE A 281 -6.03 1.20 -13.92
C ILE A 281 -7.40 1.09 -14.60
N VAL A 282 -7.91 2.18 -15.17
CA VAL A 282 -9.25 2.20 -15.78
C VAL A 282 -9.30 1.38 -17.09
N ARG A 283 -8.18 1.28 -17.82
CA ARG A 283 -8.07 0.41 -19.00
C ARG A 283 -8.05 -1.07 -18.64
N GLY A 284 -7.27 -1.45 -17.62
CA GLY A 284 -7.08 -2.84 -17.21
C GLY A 284 -8.23 -3.44 -16.41
N TRP A 285 -9.14 -2.61 -15.88
CA TRP A 285 -10.25 -3.09 -15.05
C TRP A 285 -11.57 -3.26 -15.83
N GLU A 286 -12.31 -4.31 -15.51
CA GLU A 286 -13.64 -4.57 -16.06
C GLU A 286 -14.72 -3.80 -15.29
N TYR A 287 -15.30 -2.81 -15.95
CA TYR A 287 -16.37 -1.97 -15.40
C TYR A 287 -17.69 -2.24 -16.10
N GLY A 288 -18.80 -2.02 -15.39
CA GLY A 288 -20.07 -1.70 -16.04
C GLY A 288 -19.96 -0.36 -16.80
N GLY A 289 -20.72 -0.19 -17.90
CA GLY A 289 -20.56 0.95 -18.82
C GLY A 289 -20.64 2.34 -18.16
N ARG A 290 -21.57 2.55 -17.21
CA ARG A 290 -21.66 3.80 -16.43
C ARG A 290 -20.46 4.01 -15.53
N SER A 291 -20.04 2.97 -14.82
CA SER A 291 -18.90 3.00 -13.88
C SER A 291 -17.59 3.34 -14.58
N LYS A 292 -17.38 2.79 -15.80
CA LYS A 292 -16.19 3.07 -16.61
C LYS A 292 -16.08 4.55 -16.94
N ARG A 293 -17.19 5.16 -17.38
CA ARG A 293 -17.24 6.59 -17.73
C ARG A 293 -16.92 7.47 -16.52
N MET A 294 -17.53 7.18 -15.38
CA MET A 294 -17.26 7.92 -14.14
C MET A 294 -15.79 7.86 -13.72
N ALA A 295 -15.17 6.69 -13.81
CA ALA A 295 -13.74 6.54 -13.49
C ALA A 295 -12.85 7.31 -14.48
N TRP A 296 -13.17 7.27 -15.79
CA TRP A 296 -12.45 8.04 -16.81
C TRP A 296 -12.56 9.55 -16.62
N ASP A 297 -13.77 10.06 -16.35
CA ASP A 297 -13.99 11.48 -16.10
C ASP A 297 -13.19 11.92 -14.87
N PHE A 298 -13.22 11.15 -13.78
CA PHE A 298 -12.37 11.43 -12.62
C PHE A 298 -10.88 11.48 -12.96
N VAL A 299 -10.36 10.47 -13.68
CA VAL A 299 -8.93 10.38 -14.00
C VAL A 299 -8.51 11.60 -14.83
N ARG A 300 -9.27 11.94 -15.88
CA ARG A 300 -8.99 13.11 -16.72
C ARG A 300 -8.99 14.42 -15.94
N ASP A 301 -9.95 14.58 -15.03
CA ASP A 301 -10.20 15.86 -14.38
C ASP A 301 -9.38 16.03 -13.09
N SER A 302 -8.94 14.95 -12.44
CA SER A 302 -8.35 14.98 -11.09
C SER A 302 -6.94 14.39 -10.99
N SER A 303 -6.61 13.35 -11.75
CA SER A 303 -5.30 12.68 -11.59
C SER A 303 -4.13 13.54 -12.06
N SER A 304 -4.35 14.42 -13.03
CA SER A 304 -3.37 15.41 -13.49
C SER A 304 -3.01 16.48 -12.44
N CYS A 305 -3.85 16.66 -11.42
CA CYS A 305 -3.60 17.58 -10.31
C CYS A 305 -2.70 16.98 -9.22
N VAL A 306 -2.43 15.67 -9.26
CA VAL A 306 -1.63 14.98 -8.25
C VAL A 306 -0.28 14.62 -8.83
N VAL A 307 0.78 15.18 -8.26
CA VAL A 307 2.17 14.93 -8.64
C VAL A 307 2.71 13.75 -7.86
N LYS A 308 3.43 12.88 -8.55
CA LYS A 308 4.25 11.80 -8.03
C LYS A 308 5.70 12.28 -7.96
N GLY A 309 6.32 12.16 -6.79
CA GLY A 309 7.70 12.54 -6.57
C GLY A 309 8.47 11.55 -5.72
N LEU A 310 9.79 11.68 -5.70
CA LEU A 310 10.70 10.91 -4.86
C LEU A 310 11.41 11.84 -3.89
N PHE A 311 11.72 11.40 -2.68
CA PHE A 311 12.62 12.11 -1.78
C PHE A 311 13.60 11.16 -1.11
N ARG A 312 14.74 11.70 -0.70
CA ARG A 312 15.74 10.99 0.11
C ARG A 312 16.19 11.86 1.27
N ILE A 313 16.10 11.32 2.48
CA ILE A 313 16.38 12.06 3.72
C ILE A 313 17.83 11.86 4.16
N SER A 314 18.34 10.65 4.00
CA SER A 314 19.68 10.27 4.42
C SER A 314 20.30 9.30 3.43
N ASP A 315 21.62 9.21 3.44
CA ASP A 315 22.34 8.24 2.62
C ASP A 315 22.14 6.79 3.12
N HIS A 316 21.69 6.63 4.37
CA HIS A 316 21.50 5.35 5.04
C HIS A 316 20.06 4.80 4.97
N SER A 317 19.13 5.56 4.39
CA SER A 317 17.73 5.16 4.24
C SER A 317 17.35 4.98 2.78
N PRO A 318 16.38 4.09 2.48
CA PRO A 318 15.84 4.00 1.13
C PRO A 318 15.07 5.29 0.78
N PRO A 319 15.08 5.71 -0.49
CA PRO A 319 14.24 6.80 -0.96
C PRO A 319 12.75 6.43 -0.83
N ARG A 320 11.90 7.46 -0.74
CA ARG A 320 10.45 7.29 -0.64
C ARG A 320 9.74 7.94 -1.81
N LEU A 321 8.64 7.31 -2.22
CA LEU A 321 7.70 7.90 -3.16
C LEU A 321 6.65 8.67 -2.38
N PHE A 322 6.34 9.87 -2.86
CA PHE A 322 5.28 10.70 -2.30
C PHE A 322 4.34 11.20 -3.40
N TYR A 323 3.15 11.59 -2.96
CA TYR A 323 2.10 12.12 -3.81
C TYR A 323 1.49 13.35 -3.16
N ALA A 324 1.36 14.43 -3.91
CA ALA A 324 0.81 15.68 -3.41
C ALA A 324 0.09 16.46 -4.50
N HIS A 325 -0.76 17.40 -4.09
CA HIS A 325 -1.38 18.31 -5.03
C HIS A 325 -0.33 19.20 -5.70
N ARG A 326 -0.45 19.41 -7.02
CA ARG A 326 0.51 20.17 -7.84
C ARG A 326 0.78 21.57 -7.30
N GLU A 327 -0.25 22.29 -6.85
CA GLU A 327 -0.12 23.65 -6.30
C GLU A 327 0.74 23.73 -5.02
N HIS A 328 0.84 22.64 -4.25
CA HIS A 328 1.54 22.61 -2.96
C HIS A 328 2.65 21.56 -2.91
N VAL A 329 3.09 21.04 -4.06
CA VAL A 329 3.95 19.85 -4.13
C VAL A 329 5.30 20.04 -3.42
N HIS A 330 5.89 21.24 -3.50
CA HIS A 330 7.16 21.54 -2.82
C HIS A 330 7.01 21.56 -1.31
N GLU A 331 6.01 22.29 -0.79
CA GLU A 331 5.72 22.34 0.65
C GLU A 331 5.31 20.96 1.18
N ALA A 332 4.56 20.18 0.41
CA ALA A 332 4.19 18.81 0.73
C ALA A 332 5.42 17.90 0.87
N ALA A 333 6.39 18.03 -0.04
CA ALA A 333 7.66 17.32 0.04
C ALA A 333 8.39 17.71 1.34
N TRP A 334 8.46 19.00 1.67
CA TRP A 334 9.10 19.47 2.90
C TRP A 334 8.40 18.96 4.16
N VAL A 335 7.07 18.92 4.19
CA VAL A 335 6.30 18.33 5.31
C VAL A 335 6.64 16.85 5.48
N ALA A 336 6.64 16.06 4.40
CA ALA A 336 7.01 14.65 4.47
C ALA A 336 8.48 14.45 4.89
N MET A 337 9.40 15.25 4.35
CA MET A 337 10.82 15.17 4.65
C MET A 337 11.15 15.60 6.08
N ALA A 338 10.54 16.68 6.57
CA ALA A 338 10.69 17.16 7.94
C ALA A 338 10.17 16.14 8.95
N ASP A 339 9.06 15.46 8.66
CA ASP A 339 8.57 14.42 9.56
C ASP A 339 9.44 13.14 9.50
N SER A 340 10.04 12.87 8.34
CA SER A 340 10.91 11.69 8.12
C SER A 340 12.31 11.84 8.70
N VAL A 341 12.86 13.06 8.83
CA VAL A 341 14.21 13.28 9.38
C VAL A 341 14.30 12.93 10.87
N LEU A 342 13.16 12.82 11.56
CA LEU A 342 13.10 12.35 12.95
C LEU A 342 13.37 10.85 13.08
N ARG A 343 13.35 10.10 11.97
CA ARG A 343 13.68 8.66 11.88
C ARG A 343 14.61 8.42 10.68
N PRO A 344 15.84 8.96 10.70
CA PRO A 344 16.74 9.00 9.54
C PRO A 344 17.15 7.61 9.04
N GLU A 345 17.04 6.57 9.87
CA GLU A 345 17.30 5.18 9.50
C GLU A 345 16.16 4.55 8.69
N ARG A 346 14.93 5.03 8.82
CA ARG A 346 13.78 4.59 8.02
C ARG A 346 13.54 5.51 6.82
N GLY A 347 13.84 6.80 6.95
CA GLY A 347 13.52 7.82 5.96
C GLY A 347 12.02 7.88 5.66
N PHE A 348 11.17 7.58 6.65
CA PHE A 348 9.71 7.53 6.52
C PHE A 348 9.07 8.41 7.60
N PRO A 349 7.93 9.08 7.34
CA PRO A 349 7.33 10.01 8.29
C PRO A 349 6.97 9.34 9.64
N LEU A 350 7.46 9.91 10.73
CA LEU A 350 7.19 9.45 12.09
C LEU A 350 5.68 9.43 12.40
N LEU A 351 4.92 10.44 11.99
CA LEU A 351 3.48 10.50 12.26
C LEU A 351 2.72 9.34 11.61
N LEU A 352 3.12 8.89 10.41
CA LEU A 352 2.49 7.74 9.77
C LEU A 352 2.82 6.44 10.51
N ASP A 353 4.06 6.29 10.99
CA ASP A 353 4.46 5.16 11.84
C ASP A 353 3.65 5.13 13.14
N VAL A 354 3.52 6.27 13.82
CA VAL A 354 2.76 6.39 15.07
C VAL A 354 1.27 6.14 14.83
N ALA A 355 0.70 6.65 13.73
CA ALA A 355 -0.70 6.39 13.35
C ALA A 355 -0.92 4.89 13.11
N GLU A 356 -0.01 4.22 12.39
CA GLU A 356 -0.12 2.79 12.13
C GLU A 356 0.00 1.97 13.42
N MET A 357 0.99 2.28 14.26
CA MET A 357 1.19 1.61 15.54
C MET A 357 -0.01 1.80 16.48
N SER A 358 -0.52 3.03 16.59
CA SER A 358 -1.68 3.34 17.43
C SER A 358 -2.94 2.63 16.94
N CYS A 359 -3.19 2.64 15.63
CA CYS A 359 -4.35 1.99 15.03
C CYS A 359 -4.28 0.46 15.13
N ARG A 360 -3.09 -0.12 14.98
CA ARG A 360 -2.85 -1.55 15.18
C ARG A 360 -2.94 -1.95 16.64
N SER A 361 -2.46 -1.13 17.57
CA SER A 361 -2.62 -1.41 19.00
C SER A 361 -4.08 -1.38 19.45
N ALA A 362 -4.89 -0.45 18.91
CA ALA A 362 -6.30 -0.33 19.28
C ALA A 362 -7.20 -1.35 18.59
N PHE A 363 -6.92 -1.71 17.33
CA PHE A 363 -7.82 -2.47 16.48
C PHE A 363 -7.18 -3.66 15.76
N GLY A 364 -5.96 -4.03 16.12
CA GLY A 364 -5.23 -5.17 15.55
C GLY A 364 -5.72 -6.52 16.06
N ASP A 365 -5.07 -7.57 15.57
CA ASP A 365 -5.50 -8.96 15.75
C ASP A 365 -5.55 -9.38 17.23
N ASP A 366 -4.57 -9.00 18.05
CA ASP A 366 -4.48 -9.47 19.44
C ASP A 366 -5.71 -9.06 20.27
N GLY A 367 -6.07 -7.77 20.25
CA GLY A 367 -7.25 -7.27 20.95
C GLY A 367 -8.57 -7.75 20.32
N PHE A 368 -8.60 -7.85 18.99
CA PHE A 368 -9.77 -8.33 18.26
C PHE A 368 -10.08 -9.80 18.55
N LEU A 369 -9.08 -10.68 18.50
CA LEU A 369 -9.23 -12.10 18.78
C LEU A 369 -9.63 -12.34 20.23
N GLY A 370 -9.10 -11.56 21.18
CA GLY A 370 -9.55 -11.61 22.57
C GLY A 370 -11.06 -11.39 22.73
N LEU A 371 -11.62 -10.40 22.03
CA LEU A 371 -13.08 -10.13 22.03
C LEU A 371 -13.88 -11.26 21.37
N VAL A 372 -13.35 -11.84 20.29
CA VAL A 372 -13.99 -12.97 19.61
C VAL A 372 -14.01 -14.20 20.52
N HIS A 373 -12.90 -14.48 21.20
CA HIS A 373 -12.76 -15.59 22.14
C HIS A 373 -13.70 -15.46 23.34
N ASP A 374 -13.81 -14.27 23.93
CA ASP A 374 -14.77 -13.99 25.00
C ASP A 374 -16.22 -14.21 24.53
N ALA A 375 -16.57 -13.74 23.33
CA ALA A 375 -17.90 -13.95 22.75
C ALA A 375 -18.22 -15.43 22.53
N TYR A 376 -17.25 -16.24 22.09
CA TYR A 376 -17.43 -17.70 22.00
C TYR A 376 -17.60 -18.35 23.37
N ALA A 377 -16.82 -17.95 24.37
CA ALA A 377 -16.92 -18.46 25.72
C ALA A 377 -18.29 -18.16 26.34
N GLN A 378 -18.79 -16.93 26.20
CA GLN A 378 -20.12 -16.53 26.67
C GLN A 378 -21.26 -17.27 25.94
N ALA A 379 -21.06 -17.64 24.68
CA ALA A 379 -22.02 -18.44 23.92
C ALA A 379 -21.97 -19.94 24.26
N GLY A 380 -21.12 -20.38 25.20
CA GLY A 380 -20.95 -21.79 25.57
C GLY A 380 -20.31 -22.64 24.46
N ALA A 381 -19.58 -22.01 23.54
CA ALA A 381 -18.94 -22.72 22.44
C ALA A 381 -17.64 -23.40 22.89
N ASN A 382 -17.42 -24.64 22.44
CA ASN A 382 -16.17 -25.37 22.70
C ASN A 382 -14.97 -24.75 21.95
N LEU A 383 -13.76 -25.07 22.40
CA LEU A 383 -12.48 -24.60 21.85
C LEU A 383 -12.27 -24.89 20.34
N GLN A 384 -13.12 -25.71 19.74
CA GLN A 384 -13.06 -26.12 18.32
C GLN A 384 -13.24 -24.97 17.30
N PHE A 385 -13.77 -23.81 17.70
CA PHE A 385 -13.93 -22.64 16.81
C PHE A 385 -12.82 -21.59 16.96
N PHE A 386 -11.85 -21.84 17.85
CA PHE A 386 -10.64 -21.03 17.99
C PHE A 386 -9.71 -21.45 16.85
N SER A 387 -9.54 -20.55 15.87
CA SER A 387 -8.76 -20.85 14.66
C SER A 387 -7.27 -21.03 15.01
N GLU A 388 -6.72 -22.23 14.84
CA GLU A 388 -5.28 -22.50 14.93
C GLU A 388 -4.44 -21.81 13.83
N ARG A 389 -5.07 -21.31 12.75
CA ARG A 389 -4.36 -20.69 11.61
C ARG A 389 -3.65 -19.37 11.94
N GLY A 390 -3.86 -18.81 13.14
CA GLY A 390 -3.08 -17.67 13.65
C GLY A 390 -1.79 -18.04 14.39
N MET A 391 -1.54 -19.34 14.68
CA MET A 391 -0.40 -19.78 15.50
C MET A 391 0.87 -20.14 14.70
N ARG A 392 0.89 -19.97 13.37
CA ARG A 392 2.12 -20.08 12.57
C ARG A 392 2.55 -18.70 12.10
N ARG A 393 3.43 -18.07 12.90
CA ARG A 393 4.25 -16.91 12.49
C ARG A 393 5.44 -17.38 11.68
#